data_AF-A0A2S5B3U0-F1
#
_entry.id   AF-A0A2S5B3U0-F1
#
_cell.length_a   1.000
_cell.length_b   1.000
_cell.length_c   1.000
_cell.angle_alpha   90.00
_cell.angle_beta   90.00
_cell.angle_gamma   90.00
#
_symmetry.space_group_name_H-M   'P 1'
#
loop_
_entity.id
_entity.type
_entity.pdbx_description
1 polymer ?
#
loop_
_entity_poly.entity_id
_entity_poly.type
_entity_poly.pdbx_seq_one_letter_code
_entity_poly.pdbx_strand_id
1 'polypeptide(L)'
;MSKLTYAENEKVLCFHGPLMYEAKVLKAEFWQKGSNKSGAEGPHYYVHYKGWKQTWDEWVPEERLNKYNEEGVRKQKALIEAQRARDAAEREALKAEEAAKAKTTGIVGIPGPAGRGTVRGQKRGREGEGEEEYMKRPEIKIAIPDNLKVQLVDDWEAITKNQQLVPLPRVPNVDVILDEWLIYLQNEEEEKKRIAAEVAAGLGLYFNKALGNNLLYRFERGQYQEHYKQLQGTGKAMSTVYGGEHLLRLFVNLPELLAHTTLDPESMAVLKDNLQQFLQWMDLNRRVLFVSEYVGTSSGYQNNNRG
;
A
#
# COMPACT_ATOMS: atom_id res chain seq x y z
N MET A 1 37.81 -24.02 -10.69
CA MET A 1 36.98 -22.92 -11.22
C MET A 1 35.61 -23.03 -10.57
N SER A 2 35.22 -22.04 -9.78
CA SER A 2 33.89 -21.98 -9.15
C SER A 2 32.83 -21.97 -10.26
N LYS A 3 31.94 -22.97 -10.28
CA LYS A 3 30.98 -23.17 -11.37
C LYS A 3 29.70 -22.39 -11.06
N LEU A 4 29.27 -21.55 -11.99
CA LEU A 4 27.94 -20.92 -11.96
C LEU A 4 26.89 -21.99 -12.33
N THR A 5 25.85 -22.10 -11.50
CA THR A 5 24.78 -23.09 -11.64
C THR A 5 23.80 -22.75 -12.77
N TYR A 6 23.62 -21.46 -13.06
CA TYR A 6 22.74 -20.94 -14.09
C TYR A 6 23.51 -20.21 -15.18
N ALA A 7 23.10 -20.36 -16.44
CA ALA A 7 23.73 -19.71 -17.59
C ALA A 7 23.05 -18.38 -17.93
N GLU A 8 23.79 -17.48 -18.59
CA GLU A 8 23.18 -16.29 -19.19
C GLU A 8 22.12 -16.68 -20.23
N ASN A 9 21.02 -15.94 -20.24
CA ASN A 9 19.80 -16.21 -20.98
C ASN A 9 19.00 -17.45 -20.54
N GLU A 10 19.40 -18.17 -19.48
CA GLU A 10 18.62 -19.29 -18.94
C GLU A 10 17.31 -18.80 -18.32
N LYS A 11 16.21 -19.52 -18.61
CA LYS A 11 14.91 -19.31 -17.97
C LYS A 11 14.93 -19.98 -16.59
N VAL A 12 14.58 -19.21 -15.56
CA VAL A 12 14.62 -19.63 -14.16
C VAL A 12 13.34 -19.22 -13.43
N LEU A 13 13.14 -19.78 -12.24
CA LEU A 13 12.17 -19.30 -11.27
C LEU A 13 12.94 -18.54 -10.19
N CYS A 14 12.62 -17.28 -9.97
CA CYS A 14 13.29 -16.45 -8.97
C CYS A 14 12.31 -16.09 -7.85
N PHE A 15 12.71 -16.29 -6.61
CA PHE A 15 11.99 -15.77 -5.45
C PHE A 15 12.00 -14.25 -5.47
N HIS A 16 10.85 -13.65 -5.17
CA HIS A 16 10.72 -12.25 -4.79
C HIS A 16 9.63 -12.14 -3.73
N GLY A 17 10.01 -11.72 -2.52
CA GLY A 17 9.16 -11.88 -1.34
C GLY A 17 8.85 -13.37 -1.05
N PRO A 18 7.60 -13.74 -0.71
CA PRO A 18 7.23 -15.12 -0.39
C PRO A 18 6.97 -16.02 -1.62
N LEU A 19 6.92 -15.44 -2.82
CA LEU A 19 6.53 -16.15 -4.04
C LEU A 19 7.70 -16.30 -5.02
N MET A 20 7.54 -17.23 -5.97
CA MET A 20 8.47 -17.41 -7.09
C MET A 20 7.84 -16.93 -8.39
N TYR A 21 8.64 -16.27 -9.22
CA TYR A 21 8.25 -15.70 -10.50
C TYR A 21 9.12 -16.22 -11.64
N GLU A 22 8.57 -16.30 -12.85
CA GLU A 22 9.38 -16.60 -14.04
C GLU A 22 10.35 -15.45 -14.29
N ALA A 23 11.64 -15.76 -14.41
CA ALA A 23 12.68 -14.79 -14.69
C ALA A 23 13.66 -15.32 -15.74
N LYS A 24 14.46 -14.41 -16.29
CA LYS A 24 15.55 -14.70 -17.21
C LYS A 24 16.84 -14.18 -16.62
N VAL A 25 17.87 -15.03 -16.57
CA VAL A 25 19.22 -14.60 -16.18
C VAL A 25 19.78 -13.75 -17.32
N LEU A 26 20.09 -12.49 -17.04
CA LEU A 26 20.71 -11.57 -17.98
C LEU A 26 22.25 -11.60 -17.89
N LYS A 27 22.79 -11.71 -16.68
CA LYS A 27 24.24 -11.83 -16.41
C LYS A 27 24.49 -12.78 -15.26
N ALA A 28 25.64 -13.44 -15.25
CA ALA A 28 26.05 -14.32 -14.17
C ALA A 28 27.50 -14.04 -13.78
N GLU A 29 27.73 -13.70 -12.51
CA GLU A 29 29.03 -13.31 -12.00
C GLU A 29 29.34 -14.08 -10.70
N PHE A 30 30.62 -14.38 -10.47
CA PHE A 30 31.07 -14.88 -9.18
C PHE A 30 31.72 -13.75 -8.41
N TRP A 31 31.02 -13.25 -7.39
CA TRP A 31 31.49 -12.13 -6.59
C TRP A 31 32.50 -12.61 -5.54
N GLN A 32 33.61 -11.89 -5.43
CA GLN A 32 34.68 -12.15 -4.46
C GLN A 32 34.69 -11.06 -3.40
N LYS A 33 35.31 -11.34 -2.25
CA LYS A 33 35.41 -10.38 -1.16
C LYS A 33 36.00 -9.04 -1.64
N GLY A 34 35.19 -7.98 -1.57
CA GLY A 34 35.57 -6.63 -2.01
C GLY A 34 35.30 -6.31 -3.49
N SER A 35 34.70 -7.21 -4.28
CA SER A 35 34.39 -6.95 -5.70
C SER A 35 33.09 -6.15 -5.92
N ASN A 36 32.29 -5.95 -4.87
CA ASN A 36 31.03 -5.22 -4.92
C ASN A 36 30.86 -4.33 -3.69
N LYS A 37 29.87 -3.43 -3.76
CA LYS A 37 29.54 -2.51 -2.66
C LYS A 37 28.73 -3.17 -1.54
N SER A 38 28.12 -4.34 -1.78
CA SER A 38 27.27 -5.03 -0.80
C SER A 38 28.05 -5.95 0.15
N GLY A 39 29.32 -6.24 -0.15
CA GLY A 39 30.12 -7.22 0.58
C GLY A 39 29.69 -8.67 0.37
N ALA A 40 28.76 -8.93 -0.55
CA ALA A 40 28.24 -10.27 -0.80
C ALA A 40 29.26 -11.13 -1.59
N GLU A 41 29.38 -12.40 -1.22
CA GLU A 41 30.34 -13.33 -1.81
C GLU A 41 29.60 -14.49 -2.50
N GLY A 42 30.20 -15.05 -3.54
CA GLY A 42 29.66 -16.22 -4.23
C GLY A 42 28.89 -15.91 -5.53
N PRO A 43 28.15 -16.89 -6.06
CA PRO A 43 27.44 -16.77 -7.33
C PRO A 43 26.28 -15.79 -7.25
N HIS A 44 26.31 -14.77 -8.10
CA HIS A 44 25.28 -13.75 -8.22
C HIS A 44 24.80 -13.66 -9.67
N TYR A 45 23.51 -13.45 -9.82
CA TYR A 45 22.84 -13.46 -11.12
C TYR A 45 22.02 -12.18 -11.27
N TYR A 46 22.22 -11.46 -12.37
CA TYR A 46 21.38 -10.32 -12.72
C TYR A 46 20.15 -10.86 -13.44
N VAL A 47 18.97 -10.66 -12.87
CA VAL A 47 17.73 -11.28 -13.35
C VAL A 47 16.74 -10.25 -13.84
N HIS A 48 16.01 -10.60 -14.90
CA HIS A 48 14.85 -9.86 -15.37
C HIS A 48 13.60 -10.71 -15.21
N TYR A 49 12.62 -10.20 -14.48
CA TYR A 49 11.36 -10.89 -14.24
C TYR A 49 10.43 -10.75 -15.45
N LYS A 50 9.81 -11.85 -15.86
CA LYS A 50 8.93 -11.88 -17.02
C LYS A 50 7.71 -10.97 -16.77
N GLY A 51 7.54 -9.97 -17.62
CA GLY A 51 6.42 -9.02 -17.54
C GLY A 51 6.64 -7.84 -16.58
N TRP A 52 7.83 -7.71 -15.98
CA TRP A 52 8.16 -6.60 -15.09
C TRP A 52 8.95 -5.53 -15.86
N LYS A 53 8.97 -4.29 -15.37
CA LYS A 53 9.79 -3.22 -15.98
C LYS A 53 11.28 -3.48 -15.69
N GLN A 54 12.18 -3.06 -16.60
CA GLN A 54 13.64 -3.21 -16.43
C GLN A 54 14.19 -2.51 -15.17
N THR A 55 13.46 -1.54 -14.62
CA THR A 55 13.82 -0.88 -13.35
C THR A 55 13.83 -1.82 -12.14
N TRP A 56 13.25 -3.02 -12.30
CA TRP A 56 13.19 -4.08 -11.31
C TRP A 56 14.25 -5.15 -11.48
N ASP A 57 15.11 -5.01 -12.49
CA ASP A 57 16.21 -5.94 -12.69
C ASP A 57 17.20 -5.79 -11.52
N GLU A 58 17.55 -6.90 -10.90
CA GLU A 58 18.39 -6.90 -9.71
C GLU A 58 19.42 -8.04 -9.73
N TRP A 59 20.48 -7.87 -8.94
CA TRP A 59 21.43 -8.93 -8.66
C TRP A 59 20.94 -9.77 -7.49
N VAL A 60 20.71 -11.05 -7.73
CA VAL A 60 20.25 -12.01 -6.72
C VAL A 60 21.28 -13.10 -6.46
N PRO A 61 21.42 -13.60 -5.22
CA PRO A 61 22.24 -14.76 -4.93
C PRO A 61 21.59 -16.04 -5.48
N GLU A 62 22.39 -17.10 -5.64
CA GLU A 62 21.93 -18.39 -6.15
C GLU A 62 20.74 -18.98 -5.38
N GLU A 63 20.65 -18.74 -4.07
CA GLU A 63 19.59 -19.26 -3.20
C GLU A 63 18.19 -18.75 -3.56
N ARG A 64 18.09 -17.59 -4.23
CA ARG A 64 16.81 -17.06 -4.74
C ARG A 64 16.38 -17.72 -6.05
N LEU A 65 17.25 -18.51 -6.69
CA LEU A 65 16.99 -19.10 -8.00
C LEU A 65 16.67 -20.59 -7.91
N ASN A 66 15.69 -20.99 -8.71
CA ASN A 66 15.29 -22.37 -8.96
C ASN A 66 15.27 -22.63 -10.47
N LYS A 67 15.62 -23.86 -10.88
CA LYS A 67 15.48 -24.25 -12.29
C LYS A 67 14.02 -24.24 -12.72
N TYR A 68 13.80 -23.84 -13.98
CA TYR A 68 12.49 -23.96 -14.62
C TYR A 68 12.26 -25.41 -15.06
N ASN A 69 11.93 -26.28 -14.10
CA ASN A 69 11.57 -27.68 -14.30
C ASN A 69 10.23 -28.02 -13.61
N GLU A 70 9.73 -29.25 -13.78
CA GLU A 70 8.46 -29.66 -13.18
C GLU A 70 8.41 -29.48 -11.66
N GLU A 71 9.51 -29.74 -10.96
CA GLU A 71 9.63 -29.57 -9.52
C GLU A 71 9.53 -28.08 -9.11
N GLY A 72 10.26 -27.21 -9.81
CA GLY A 72 10.23 -25.76 -9.60
C GLY A 72 8.84 -25.18 -9.84
N VAL A 73 8.17 -25.59 -10.92
CA VAL A 73 6.80 -25.17 -11.24
C VAL A 73 5.80 -25.70 -10.21
N ARG A 74 5.99 -26.93 -9.71
CA ARG A 74 5.17 -27.49 -8.64
C ARG A 74 5.32 -26.70 -7.34
N LYS A 75 6.56 -26.34 -6.98
CA LYS A 75 6.86 -25.49 -5.82
C LYS A 75 6.25 -24.10 -5.97
N GLN A 76 6.30 -23.49 -7.16
CA GLN A 76 5.65 -22.21 -7.44
C GLN A 76 4.14 -22.28 -7.19
N LYS A 77 3.48 -23.30 -7.74
CA LYS A 77 2.03 -23.52 -7.52
C LYS A 77 1.68 -23.74 -6.05
N ALA A 78 2.46 -24.56 -5.35
CA ALA A 78 2.25 -24.83 -3.93
C ALA A 78 2.40 -23.57 -3.06
N LEU A 79 3.35 -22.69 -3.38
CA LEU A 79 3.51 -21.40 -2.69
C LEU A 79 2.31 -20.48 -2.92
N ILE A 80 1.81 -20.41 -4.17
CA ILE A 80 0.62 -19.61 -4.50
C ILE A 80 -0.62 -20.14 -3.76
N GLU A 81 -0.80 -21.46 -3.71
CA GLU A 81 -1.93 -22.09 -3.01
C GLU A 81 -1.85 -21.90 -1.49
N ALA A 82 -0.66 -22.10 -0.91
CA ALA A 82 -0.43 -21.87 0.51
C ALA A 82 -0.68 -20.40 0.89
N GLN A 83 -0.27 -19.46 0.03
CA GLN A 83 -0.55 -18.04 0.24
C GLN A 83 -2.05 -17.77 0.19
N ARG A 84 -2.77 -18.26 -0.83
CA ARG A 84 -4.23 -18.13 -0.92
C ARG A 84 -4.97 -18.72 0.28
N ALA A 85 -4.53 -19.88 0.76
CA ALA A 85 -5.13 -20.53 1.93
C ALA A 85 -4.92 -19.70 3.20
N ARG A 86 -3.72 -19.12 3.38
CA ARG A 86 -3.42 -18.20 4.47
C ARG A 86 -4.29 -16.94 4.41
N ASP A 87 -4.41 -16.34 3.23
CA ASP A 87 -5.21 -15.14 3.01
C ASP A 87 -6.70 -15.40 3.30
N ALA A 88 -7.20 -16.58 2.93
CA ALA A 88 -8.57 -17.01 3.24
C ALA A 88 -8.78 -17.22 4.75
N ALA A 89 -7.82 -17.86 5.44
CA ALA A 89 -7.89 -18.08 6.88
C ALA A 89 -7.84 -16.75 7.67
N GLU A 90 -6.98 -15.81 7.27
CA GLU A 90 -6.88 -14.48 7.90
C GLU A 90 -8.19 -13.69 7.70
N ARG A 91 -8.81 -13.78 6.51
CA ARG A 91 -10.12 -13.15 6.24
C ARG A 91 -11.25 -13.71 7.10
N GLU A 92 -11.30 -15.03 7.30
CA GLU A 92 -12.31 -15.65 8.16
C GLU A 92 -12.08 -15.34 9.64
N ALA A 93 -10.82 -15.25 10.09
CA ALA A 93 -10.48 -14.82 11.44
C ALA A 93 -10.93 -13.36 11.71
N LEU A 94 -10.67 -12.45 10.77
CA LEU A 94 -11.11 -11.04 10.87
C LEU A 94 -12.64 -10.92 10.94
N LYS A 95 -13.38 -11.67 10.14
CA LYS A 95 -14.86 -11.69 10.21
C LYS A 95 -15.37 -12.23 11.55
N ALA A 96 -14.74 -13.27 12.10
CA ALA A 96 -15.12 -13.83 13.39
C ALA A 96 -14.87 -12.83 14.54
N GLU A 97 -13.78 -12.07 14.48
CA GLU A 97 -13.45 -11.02 15.44
C GLU A 97 -14.46 -9.86 15.39
N GLU A 98 -14.84 -9.43 14.18
CA GLU A 98 -15.83 -8.36 13.98
C GLU A 98 -17.23 -8.76 14.50
N ALA A 99 -17.63 -10.01 14.27
CA ALA A 99 -18.87 -10.58 14.80
C ALA A 99 -18.87 -10.70 16.35
N ALA A 100 -17.70 -10.92 16.96
CA ALA A 100 -17.56 -10.96 18.41
C ALA A 100 -17.68 -9.55 19.04
N LYS A 101 -17.06 -8.52 18.44
CA LYS A 101 -17.14 -7.13 18.91
C LYS A 101 -18.58 -6.57 18.87
N ALA A 102 -19.36 -6.94 17.86
CA ALA A 102 -20.76 -6.50 17.72
C ALA A 102 -21.68 -7.01 18.86
N LYS A 103 -21.33 -8.12 19.52
CA LYS A 103 -22.10 -8.66 20.66
C LYS A 103 -21.80 -7.97 21.99
N THR A 104 -20.66 -7.29 22.12
CA THR A 104 -20.22 -6.67 23.38
C THR A 104 -20.78 -5.26 23.59
N THR A 105 -21.20 -4.56 22.53
CA THR A 105 -21.77 -3.20 22.60
C THR A 105 -23.29 -3.15 22.85
N GLY A 106 -23.96 -4.29 23.02
CA GLY A 106 -25.42 -4.38 23.16
C GLY A 106 -26.00 -4.24 24.58
N ILE A 107 -25.20 -3.90 25.61
CA ILE A 107 -25.68 -3.87 27.01
C ILE A 107 -25.30 -2.54 27.68
N VAL A 108 -25.98 -1.44 27.35
CA VAL A 108 -26.28 -0.37 28.33
C VAL A 108 -27.62 0.26 27.98
N GLY A 109 -28.72 -0.38 28.39
CA GLY A 109 -30.03 0.25 28.49
C GLY A 109 -30.23 0.81 29.90
N ILE A 110 -30.19 2.13 30.04
CA ILE A 110 -30.66 2.82 31.26
C ILE A 110 -32.03 3.43 30.94
N PRO A 111 -33.13 3.04 31.62
CA PRO A 111 -34.42 3.67 31.46
C PRO A 111 -34.57 4.87 32.42
N GLY A 112 -35.08 6.00 31.92
CA GLY A 112 -35.48 7.15 32.73
C GLY A 112 -36.44 8.09 31.95
N PRO A 113 -37.37 8.79 32.62
CA PRO A 113 -38.75 8.90 32.11
C PRO A 113 -39.22 10.31 31.73
N ALA A 114 -40.37 10.33 31.01
CA ALA A 114 -41.41 11.35 30.93
C ALA A 114 -41.14 12.70 30.20
N GLY A 115 -42.00 13.01 29.23
CA GLY A 115 -42.11 14.36 28.65
C GLY A 115 -42.93 14.43 27.36
N ARG A 116 -44.26 14.44 27.49
CA ARG A 116 -45.27 14.68 26.43
C ARG A 116 -45.12 16.06 25.77
N GLY A 117 -45.47 16.16 24.49
CA GLY A 117 -46.24 17.30 23.97
C GLY A 117 -45.63 18.12 22.83
N THR A 118 -46.06 17.77 21.62
CA THR A 118 -46.30 18.60 20.41
C THR A 118 -46.31 20.13 20.54
N VAL A 119 -45.79 20.86 19.52
CA VAL A 119 -46.58 21.72 18.58
C VAL A 119 -45.68 22.39 17.52
N ARG A 120 -46.22 22.42 16.29
CA ARG A 120 -45.80 23.05 15.03
C ARG A 120 -45.23 24.47 15.09
N GLY A 121 -44.34 24.77 14.13
CA GLY A 121 -44.11 26.10 13.58
C GLY A 121 -43.58 26.03 12.14
N GLN A 122 -44.45 26.29 11.17
CA GLN A 122 -44.15 26.41 9.73
C GLN A 122 -44.08 27.90 9.37
N LYS A 123 -42.97 28.42 8.81
CA LYS A 123 -42.98 29.34 7.66
C LYS A 123 -41.61 29.86 7.19
N ARG A 124 -41.52 29.96 5.85
CA ARG A 124 -40.69 30.86 4.99
C ARG A 124 -39.20 30.49 4.95
N GLY A 125 -38.60 30.00 3.87
CA GLY A 125 -38.84 30.20 2.44
C GLY A 125 -37.80 31.20 1.92
N ARG A 126 -36.77 30.72 1.21
CA ARG A 126 -36.05 31.37 0.09
C ARG A 126 -34.80 30.55 -0.30
N GLU A 127 -34.75 30.19 -1.58
CA GLU A 127 -33.55 29.94 -2.41
C GLU A 127 -32.45 29.02 -1.85
N GLY A 128 -32.44 27.76 -2.31
CA GLY A 128 -31.38 26.80 -2.02
C GLY A 128 -31.36 25.61 -3.00
N GLU A 129 -31.71 25.85 -4.28
CA GLU A 129 -31.73 24.79 -5.31
C GLU A 129 -30.32 24.23 -5.64
N GLY A 130 -29.27 24.70 -4.95
CA GLY A 130 -27.90 24.17 -5.04
C GLY A 130 -27.40 23.37 -3.84
N GLU A 131 -28.15 23.28 -2.73
CA GLU A 131 -27.71 22.56 -1.51
C GLU A 131 -28.37 21.19 -1.34
N GLU A 132 -29.57 20.98 -1.89
CA GLU A 132 -30.27 19.68 -1.81
C GLU A 132 -29.63 18.59 -2.68
N GLU A 133 -28.88 18.97 -3.72
CA GLU A 133 -28.12 18.04 -4.57
C GLU A 133 -26.84 17.52 -3.88
N TYR A 134 -26.39 18.18 -2.82
CA TYR A 134 -25.26 17.77 -1.99
C TYR A 134 -25.60 16.56 -1.10
N MET A 135 -26.88 16.39 -0.74
CA MET A 135 -27.34 15.39 0.24
C MET A 135 -27.76 14.03 -0.37
N LYS A 136 -27.59 13.84 -1.70
CA LYS A 136 -27.96 12.60 -2.40
C LYS A 136 -26.80 11.93 -3.15
N ARG A 137 -25.56 12.35 -2.89
CA ARG A 137 -24.42 11.61 -3.43
C ARG A 137 -24.13 10.42 -2.53
N PRO A 138 -24.05 9.19 -3.06
CA PRO A 138 -23.78 8.02 -2.25
C PRO A 138 -22.44 8.21 -1.52
N GLU A 139 -22.46 8.19 -0.18
CA GLU A 139 -21.23 8.14 0.62
C GLU A 139 -20.48 6.85 0.29
N ILE A 140 -19.33 6.97 -0.36
CA ILE A 140 -18.51 5.81 -0.76
C ILE A 140 -17.70 5.36 0.44
N LYS A 141 -18.19 4.34 1.15
CA LYS A 141 -17.46 3.73 2.26
C LYS A 141 -16.48 2.68 1.74
N ILE A 142 -15.19 2.98 1.86
CA ILE A 142 -14.10 2.03 1.64
C ILE A 142 -13.79 1.36 2.98
N ALA A 143 -13.92 0.04 3.04
CA ALA A 143 -13.62 -0.72 4.25
C ALA A 143 -12.11 -0.98 4.36
N ILE A 144 -11.45 -0.33 5.33
CA ILE A 144 -10.03 -0.55 5.65
C ILE A 144 -9.94 -1.77 6.59
N PRO A 145 -9.09 -2.78 6.28
CA PRO A 145 -8.79 -3.90 7.19
C PRO A 145 -8.35 -3.47 8.59
N ASP A 146 -8.73 -4.21 9.62
CA ASP A 146 -8.47 -3.83 11.02
C ASP A 146 -6.99 -3.73 11.36
N ASN A 147 -6.15 -4.62 10.84
CA ASN A 147 -4.69 -4.55 10.97
C ASN A 147 -4.13 -3.22 10.41
N LEU A 148 -4.69 -2.75 9.30
CA LEU A 148 -4.29 -1.47 8.70
C LEU A 148 -4.83 -0.27 9.49
N LYS A 149 -5.98 -0.42 10.17
CA LYS A 149 -6.44 0.60 11.14
C LYS A 149 -5.50 0.70 12.33
N VAL A 150 -5.04 -0.44 12.86
CA VAL A 150 -4.03 -0.45 13.95
C VAL A 150 -2.76 0.25 13.48
N GLN A 151 -2.27 -0.08 12.27
CA GLN A 151 -1.13 0.59 11.66
C GLN A 151 -1.30 2.12 11.55
N LEU A 152 -2.50 2.61 11.22
CA LEU A 152 -2.82 4.04 11.17
C LEU A 152 -2.81 4.70 12.55
N VAL A 153 -3.29 4.00 13.58
CA VAL A 153 -3.27 4.49 14.97
C VAL A 153 -1.82 4.56 15.48
N ASP A 154 -1.02 3.53 15.23
CA ASP A 154 0.39 3.48 15.61
C ASP A 154 1.21 4.56 14.90
N ASP A 155 0.98 4.76 13.60
CA ASP A 155 1.60 5.83 12.80
C ASP A 155 1.26 7.22 13.34
N TRP A 156 -0.02 7.47 13.66
CA TRP A 156 -0.46 8.72 14.26
C TRP A 156 0.20 8.97 15.62
N GLU A 157 0.28 7.95 16.48
CA GLU A 157 0.92 8.06 17.80
C GLU A 157 2.42 8.31 17.69
N ALA A 158 3.12 7.58 16.81
CA ALA A 158 4.55 7.73 16.57
C ALA A 158 4.91 9.18 16.16
N ILE A 159 4.15 9.76 15.24
CA ILE A 159 4.46 11.10 14.71
C ILE A 159 3.96 12.20 15.64
N THR A 160 2.72 12.09 16.11
CA THR A 160 2.05 13.19 16.82
C THR A 160 2.42 13.22 18.30
N LYS A 161 2.61 12.06 18.94
CA LYS A 161 2.94 12.00 20.38
C LYS A 161 4.42 11.73 20.62
N ASN A 162 5.00 10.76 19.91
CA ASN A 162 6.37 10.32 20.18
C ASN A 162 7.42 11.16 19.45
N GLN A 163 6.99 12.12 18.62
CA GLN A 163 7.87 13.01 17.85
C GLN A 163 8.86 12.23 16.98
N GLN A 164 8.43 11.12 16.41
CA GLN A 164 9.19 10.31 15.48
C GLN A 164 8.77 10.61 14.06
N LEU A 165 9.59 10.20 13.08
CA LEU A 165 9.28 10.33 11.67
C LEU A 165 9.52 9.00 10.96
N VAL A 166 8.79 8.81 9.86
CA VAL A 166 9.11 7.75 8.91
C VAL A 166 10.47 8.07 8.28
N PRO A 167 11.42 7.11 8.24
CA PRO A 167 12.70 7.32 7.57
C PRO A 167 12.50 7.46 6.05
N LEU A 168 12.97 8.56 5.48
CA LEU A 168 12.92 8.85 4.06
C LEU A 168 14.35 8.91 3.47
N PRO A 169 14.58 8.49 2.21
CA PRO A 169 13.61 7.91 1.28
C PRO A 169 13.22 6.47 1.63
N ARG A 170 11.96 6.11 1.36
CA ARG A 170 11.41 4.79 1.66
C ARG A 170 11.74 3.74 0.61
N VAL A 171 11.90 2.51 1.10
CA VAL A 171 12.00 1.29 0.30
C VAL A 171 11.13 0.23 0.99
N PRO A 172 10.07 -0.28 0.33
CA PRO A 172 9.55 0.16 -0.97
C PRO A 172 8.92 1.57 -0.90
N ASN A 173 9.04 2.36 -1.98
CA ASN A 173 8.34 3.65 -2.12
C ASN A 173 6.97 3.46 -2.80
N VAL A 174 6.13 4.49 -2.86
CA VAL A 174 4.77 4.38 -3.41
C VAL A 174 4.74 3.84 -4.85
N ASP A 175 5.64 4.30 -5.72
CA ASP A 175 5.69 3.80 -7.11
C ASP A 175 5.99 2.29 -7.14
N VAL A 176 6.93 1.86 -6.31
CA VAL A 176 7.33 0.45 -6.13
C VAL A 176 6.16 -0.37 -5.56
N ILE A 177 5.43 0.15 -4.59
CA ILE A 177 4.27 -0.53 -3.97
C ILE A 177 3.14 -0.74 -4.99
N LEU A 178 2.84 0.28 -5.80
CA LEU A 178 1.79 0.19 -6.82
C LEU A 178 2.17 -0.81 -7.92
N ASP A 179 3.43 -0.80 -8.37
CA ASP A 179 3.95 -1.75 -9.35
C ASP A 179 3.91 -3.21 -8.80
N GLU A 180 4.27 -3.44 -7.53
CA GLU A 180 4.20 -4.76 -6.87
C GLU A 180 2.78 -5.32 -6.80
N TRP A 181 1.78 -4.44 -6.61
CA TRP A 181 0.40 -4.86 -6.66
C TRP A 181 -0.03 -5.32 -8.06
N LEU A 182 0.41 -4.62 -9.12
CA LEU A 182 0.12 -5.04 -10.50
C LEU A 182 0.79 -6.37 -10.84
N ILE A 183 2.02 -6.58 -10.35
CA ILE A 183 2.75 -7.85 -10.45
C ILE A 183 1.98 -8.98 -9.76
N TYR A 184 1.44 -8.72 -8.57
CA TYR A 184 0.62 -9.69 -7.84
C TYR A 184 -0.60 -10.14 -8.67
N LEU A 185 -1.20 -9.23 -9.44
CA LEU A 185 -2.35 -9.49 -10.31
C LEU A 185 -2.00 -10.08 -11.69
N GLN A 186 -0.72 -10.35 -12.01
CA GLN A 186 -0.32 -10.76 -13.36
C GLN A 186 -1.00 -12.05 -13.89
N ASN A 187 -1.42 -12.94 -12.97
CA ASN A 187 -2.07 -14.21 -13.28
C ASN A 187 -3.61 -14.10 -13.31
N GLU A 188 -4.18 -12.92 -13.05
CA GLU A 188 -5.60 -12.66 -13.19
C GLU A 188 -5.98 -12.37 -14.66
N GLU A 189 -7.29 -12.30 -14.91
CA GLU A 189 -7.87 -11.98 -16.21
C GLU A 189 -7.37 -10.62 -16.74
N GLU A 190 -7.21 -10.51 -18.08
CA GLU A 190 -6.69 -9.28 -18.72
C GLU A 190 -7.50 -8.04 -18.37
N GLU A 191 -8.82 -8.15 -18.27
CA GLU A 191 -9.68 -7.04 -17.93
C GLU A 191 -9.40 -6.52 -16.51
N LYS A 192 -9.24 -7.42 -15.53
CA LYS A 192 -8.89 -7.03 -14.15
C LYS A 192 -7.53 -6.35 -14.09
N LYS A 193 -6.55 -6.85 -14.86
CA LYS A 193 -5.21 -6.25 -14.92
C LYS A 193 -5.23 -4.85 -15.51
N ARG A 194 -6.01 -4.65 -16.58
CA ARG A 194 -6.18 -3.33 -17.20
C ARG A 194 -6.80 -2.34 -16.22
N ILE A 195 -7.90 -2.73 -15.57
CA ILE A 195 -8.57 -1.88 -14.57
C ILE A 195 -7.63 -1.57 -13.40
N ALA A 196 -6.95 -2.58 -12.86
CA ALA A 196 -6.00 -2.39 -11.77
C ALA A 196 -4.86 -1.43 -12.15
N ALA A 197 -4.36 -1.50 -13.39
CA ALA A 197 -3.34 -0.56 -13.89
C ALA A 197 -3.86 0.89 -13.94
N GLU A 198 -5.11 1.09 -14.38
CA GLU A 198 -5.75 2.42 -14.38
C GLU A 198 -5.94 2.94 -12.94
N VAL A 199 -6.36 2.07 -12.01
CA VAL A 199 -6.51 2.40 -10.58
C VAL A 199 -5.16 2.74 -9.95
N ALA A 200 -4.11 1.95 -10.21
CA ALA A 200 -2.77 2.19 -9.69
C ALA A 200 -2.19 3.53 -10.18
N ALA A 201 -2.35 3.82 -11.47
CA ALA A 201 -1.97 5.12 -12.04
C ALA A 201 -2.74 6.28 -11.38
N GLY A 202 -4.04 6.10 -11.15
CA GLY A 202 -4.89 7.04 -10.44
C GLY A 202 -4.43 7.31 -9.01
N LEU A 203 -4.13 6.24 -8.25
CA LEU A 203 -3.60 6.33 -6.88
C LEU A 203 -2.27 7.06 -6.84
N GLY A 204 -1.34 6.77 -7.75
CA GLY A 204 -0.03 7.45 -7.81
C GLY A 204 -0.17 8.94 -8.15
N LEU A 205 -1.00 9.30 -9.13
CA LEU A 205 -1.29 10.70 -9.47
C LEU A 205 -1.92 11.42 -8.27
N TYR A 206 -2.88 10.76 -7.63
CA TYR A 206 -3.63 11.34 -6.54
C TYR A 206 -2.75 11.53 -5.30
N PHE A 207 -1.94 10.53 -4.96
CA PHE A 207 -0.95 10.61 -3.89
C PHE A 207 -0.03 11.82 -4.07
N ASN A 208 0.52 12.01 -5.26
CA ASN A 208 1.42 13.14 -5.56
C ASN A 208 0.73 14.51 -5.40
N LYS A 209 -0.56 14.62 -5.73
CA LYS A 209 -1.34 15.85 -5.53
C LYS A 209 -1.76 16.05 -4.08
N ALA A 210 -2.08 14.97 -3.36
CA ALA A 210 -2.65 15.03 -2.03
C ALA A 210 -1.61 15.12 -0.93
N LEU A 211 -0.40 14.59 -1.14
CA LEU A 211 0.63 14.45 -0.10
C LEU A 211 0.89 15.76 0.63
N GLY A 212 1.27 16.81 -0.11
CA GLY A 212 1.61 18.11 0.47
C GLY A 212 0.43 18.84 1.09
N ASN A 213 -0.81 18.45 0.80
CA ASN A 213 -1.99 19.16 1.29
C ASN A 213 -2.59 18.44 2.49
N ASN A 214 -2.85 17.14 2.36
CA ASN A 214 -3.82 16.42 3.19
C ASN A 214 -3.26 15.14 3.85
N LEU A 215 -2.07 14.66 3.48
CA LEU A 215 -1.56 13.36 3.99
C LEU A 215 -0.48 13.50 5.06
N LEU A 216 0.03 14.71 5.29
CA LEU A 216 1.11 14.97 6.23
C LEU A 216 0.59 15.61 7.51
N TYR A 217 0.98 15.04 8.65
CA TYR A 217 0.80 15.68 9.94
C TYR A 217 1.66 16.94 10.04
N ARG A 218 1.31 17.86 10.95
CA ARG A 218 2.02 19.13 11.13
C ARG A 218 3.51 18.92 11.40
N PHE A 219 3.86 17.88 12.17
CA PHE A 219 5.24 17.56 12.55
C PHE A 219 6.13 17.08 11.38
N GLU A 220 5.53 16.56 10.31
CA GLU A 220 6.24 16.06 9.12
C GLU A 220 6.52 17.16 8.08
N ARG A 221 5.95 18.37 8.26
CA ARG A 221 6.03 19.45 7.28
C ARG A 221 7.47 19.91 7.01
N GLY A 222 8.33 19.92 8.04
CA GLY A 222 9.75 20.23 7.90
C GLY A 222 10.48 19.23 7.00
N GLN A 223 10.32 17.92 7.29
CA GLN A 223 10.88 16.83 6.48
C GLN A 223 10.40 16.89 5.01
N TYR A 224 9.12 17.19 4.80
CA TYR A 224 8.56 17.36 3.46
C TYR A 224 9.22 18.51 2.69
N GLN A 225 9.39 19.68 3.31
CA GLN A 225 10.02 20.83 2.66
C GLN A 225 11.46 20.55 2.24
N GLU A 226 12.21 19.80 3.05
CA GLU A 226 13.57 19.39 2.75
C GLU A 226 13.62 18.50 1.50
N HIS A 227 12.82 17.43 1.47
CA HIS A 227 12.76 16.55 0.29
C HIS A 227 12.15 17.23 -0.93
N TYR A 228 11.20 18.16 -0.76
CA TYR A 228 10.65 18.94 -1.87
C TYR A 228 11.73 19.77 -2.55
N LYS A 229 12.58 20.45 -1.77
CA LYS A 229 13.74 21.20 -2.31
C LYS A 229 14.76 20.29 -2.98
N GLN A 230 15.03 19.11 -2.42
CA GLN A 230 15.95 18.14 -3.04
C GLN A 230 15.42 17.59 -4.38
N LEU A 231 14.11 17.42 -4.49
CA LEU A 231 13.46 16.94 -5.72
C LEU A 231 13.24 18.03 -6.77
N GLN A 232 13.27 19.31 -6.39
CA GLN A 232 13.14 20.42 -7.34
C GLN A 232 14.19 20.32 -8.44
N GLY A 233 13.75 20.42 -9.70
CA GLY A 233 14.61 20.33 -10.88
C GLY A 233 15.00 18.91 -11.30
N THR A 234 14.67 17.87 -10.53
CA THR A 234 14.98 16.47 -10.89
C THR A 234 13.93 15.80 -11.78
N GLY A 235 12.72 16.37 -11.86
CA GLY A 235 11.58 15.78 -12.56
C GLY A 235 10.96 14.56 -11.85
N LYS A 236 11.46 14.17 -10.67
CA LYS A 236 10.92 13.06 -9.89
C LYS A 236 9.74 13.49 -9.03
N ALA A 237 8.77 12.59 -8.88
CA ALA A 237 7.58 12.80 -8.07
C ALA A 237 7.80 12.41 -6.60
N MET A 238 6.94 12.89 -5.70
CA MET A 238 7.03 12.58 -4.28
C MET A 238 6.74 11.12 -3.95
N SER A 239 5.98 10.44 -4.81
CA SER A 239 5.76 8.99 -4.74
C SER A 239 7.05 8.16 -4.83
N THR A 240 8.15 8.74 -5.33
CA THR A 240 9.48 8.09 -5.35
C THR A 240 10.21 8.13 -4.01
N VAL A 241 9.75 8.97 -3.06
CA VAL A 241 10.42 9.19 -1.76
C VAL A 241 9.61 8.61 -0.61
N TYR A 242 8.30 8.73 -0.64
CA TYR A 242 7.41 8.29 0.43
C TYR A 242 6.99 6.82 0.26
N GLY A 243 6.50 6.19 1.34
CA GLY A 243 6.24 4.75 1.43
C GLY A 243 4.79 4.38 1.73
N GLY A 244 4.61 3.16 2.25
CA GLY A 244 3.30 2.56 2.51
C GLY A 244 2.49 3.28 3.58
N GLU A 245 3.14 3.92 4.55
CA GLU A 245 2.53 4.64 5.66
C GLU A 245 1.66 5.80 5.13
N HIS A 246 2.27 6.68 4.35
CA HIS A 246 1.59 7.84 3.75
C HIS A 246 0.59 7.42 2.68
N LEU A 247 0.88 6.35 1.93
CA LEU A 247 -0.05 5.80 0.96
C LEU A 247 -1.31 5.28 1.65
N LEU A 248 -1.18 4.62 2.81
CA LEU A 248 -2.32 4.13 3.57
C LEU A 248 -3.22 5.27 4.06
N ARG A 249 -2.65 6.40 4.48
CA ARG A 249 -3.42 7.61 4.85
C ARG A 249 -4.30 8.12 3.72
N LEU A 250 -3.91 7.90 2.46
CA LEU A 250 -4.71 8.26 1.30
C LEU A 250 -6.10 7.63 1.35
N PHE A 251 -6.20 6.37 1.78
CA PHE A 251 -7.44 5.61 1.83
C PHE A 251 -8.42 6.09 2.90
N VAL A 252 -7.93 6.83 3.90
CA VAL A 252 -8.78 7.50 4.89
C VAL A 252 -9.49 8.71 4.27
N ASN A 253 -8.78 9.44 3.40
CA ASN A 253 -9.30 10.66 2.77
C ASN A 253 -10.05 10.37 1.45
N LEU A 254 -9.76 9.26 0.78
CA LEU A 254 -10.30 8.91 -0.53
C LEU A 254 -11.84 8.95 -0.63
N PRO A 255 -12.61 8.48 0.36
CA PRO A 255 -14.08 8.57 0.35
C PRO A 255 -14.64 9.98 0.10
N GLU A 256 -14.10 10.99 0.77
CA GLU A 256 -14.52 12.38 0.64
C GLU A 256 -14.26 12.90 -0.78
N LEU A 257 -13.14 12.49 -1.36
CA LEU A 257 -12.71 12.92 -2.68
C LEU A 257 -13.53 12.26 -3.79
N LEU A 258 -13.84 10.97 -3.63
CA LEU A 258 -14.68 10.25 -4.58
C LEU A 258 -16.11 10.78 -4.58
N ALA A 259 -16.61 11.35 -3.48
CA ALA A 259 -17.92 12.00 -3.43
C ALA A 259 -18.03 13.21 -4.39
N HIS A 260 -16.90 13.84 -4.73
CA HIS A 260 -16.86 14.95 -5.69
C HIS A 260 -16.71 14.50 -7.15
N THR A 261 -16.51 13.21 -7.41
CA THR A 261 -16.36 12.67 -8.77
C THR A 261 -17.70 12.32 -9.41
N THR A 262 -17.82 12.56 -10.73
CA THR A 262 -18.97 12.18 -11.54
C THR A 262 -18.70 10.83 -12.21
N LEU A 263 -18.77 9.74 -11.44
CA LEU A 263 -18.73 8.38 -11.96
C LEU A 263 -20.12 7.75 -11.89
N ASP A 264 -20.47 6.94 -12.87
CA ASP A 264 -21.69 6.14 -12.82
C ASP A 264 -21.59 5.05 -11.73
N PRO A 265 -22.74 4.52 -11.24
CA PRO A 265 -22.74 3.56 -10.14
C PRO A 265 -21.97 2.26 -10.42
N GLU A 266 -21.89 1.81 -11.68
CA GLU A 266 -21.21 0.58 -12.07
C GLU A 266 -19.69 0.77 -12.03
N SER A 267 -19.19 1.84 -12.65
CA SER A 267 -17.79 2.24 -12.58
C SER A 267 -17.34 2.49 -11.13
N MET A 268 -18.21 3.06 -10.30
CA MET A 268 -17.93 3.29 -8.88
C MET A 268 -17.78 1.98 -8.10
N ALA A 269 -18.64 0.99 -8.37
CA ALA A 269 -18.55 -0.33 -7.75
C ALA A 269 -17.24 -1.03 -8.13
N VAL A 270 -16.87 -1.00 -9.42
CA VAL A 270 -15.62 -1.56 -9.91
C VAL A 270 -14.40 -0.90 -9.27
N LEU A 271 -14.40 0.44 -9.17
CA LEU A 271 -13.34 1.18 -8.50
C LEU A 271 -13.23 0.78 -7.03
N LYS A 272 -14.36 0.73 -6.31
CA LYS A 272 -14.40 0.35 -4.90
C LYS A 272 -13.83 -1.06 -4.68
N ASP A 273 -14.22 -2.03 -5.50
CA ASP A 273 -13.74 -3.41 -5.39
C ASP A 273 -12.22 -3.50 -5.61
N ASN A 274 -11.68 -2.75 -6.57
CA ASN A 274 -10.24 -2.67 -6.81
C ASN A 274 -9.50 -2.03 -5.63
N LEU A 275 -10.02 -0.94 -5.07
CA LEU A 275 -9.44 -0.29 -3.89
C LEU A 275 -9.46 -1.22 -2.67
N GLN A 276 -10.53 -1.99 -2.48
CA GLN A 276 -10.62 -2.99 -1.42
C GLN A 276 -9.64 -4.15 -1.64
N GLN A 277 -9.48 -4.61 -2.89
CA GLN A 277 -8.50 -5.64 -3.23
C GLN A 277 -7.06 -5.15 -2.98
N PHE A 278 -6.76 -3.89 -3.30
CA PHE A 278 -5.46 -3.29 -3.00
C PHE A 278 -5.21 -3.22 -1.49
N LEU A 279 -6.18 -2.76 -0.70
CA LEU A 279 -6.05 -2.72 0.76
C LEU A 279 -5.87 -4.11 1.38
N GLN A 280 -6.56 -5.13 0.86
CA GLN A 280 -6.34 -6.51 1.28
C GLN A 280 -4.91 -6.95 0.96
N TRP A 281 -4.42 -6.67 -0.24
CA TRP A 281 -3.03 -6.98 -0.61
C TRP A 281 -2.01 -6.23 0.25
N MET A 282 -2.27 -4.98 0.62
CA MET A 282 -1.42 -4.24 1.55
C MET A 282 -1.37 -4.91 2.94
N ASP A 283 -2.50 -5.38 3.46
CA ASP A 283 -2.56 -6.06 4.76
C ASP A 283 -1.75 -7.36 4.77
N LEU A 284 -1.84 -8.14 3.68
CA LEU A 284 -1.06 -9.37 3.49
C LEU A 284 0.45 -9.11 3.50
N ASN A 285 0.87 -7.97 2.93
CA ASN A 285 2.28 -7.60 2.78
C ASN A 285 2.75 -6.57 3.82
N ARG A 286 1.95 -6.29 4.85
CA ARG A 286 2.18 -5.20 5.83
C ARG A 286 3.58 -5.19 6.44
N ARG A 287 4.16 -6.37 6.70
CA ARG A 287 5.49 -6.50 7.30
C ARG A 287 6.63 -5.97 6.42
N VAL A 288 6.41 -5.92 5.10
CA VAL A 288 7.38 -5.43 4.11
C VAL A 288 7.05 -3.99 3.72
N LEU A 289 5.77 -3.64 3.68
CA LEU A 289 5.31 -2.32 3.23
C LEU A 289 5.52 -1.22 4.29
N PHE A 290 5.33 -1.55 5.58
CA PHE A 290 5.47 -0.61 6.69
C PHE A 290 6.79 -0.79 7.42
N VAL A 291 7.38 0.32 7.89
CA VAL A 291 8.58 0.28 8.73
C VAL A 291 8.30 -0.36 10.08
N SER A 292 9.28 -1.12 10.57
CA SER A 292 9.24 -1.65 11.93
C SER A 292 9.49 -0.57 12.98
N GLU A 293 10.31 0.44 12.66
CA GLU A 293 10.72 1.48 13.59
C GLU A 293 10.75 2.86 12.93
N TYR A 294 10.24 3.84 13.65
CA TYR A 294 10.27 5.25 13.27
C TYR A 294 11.52 5.90 13.88
N VAL A 295 12.10 6.86 13.17
CA VAL A 295 13.32 7.54 13.64
C VAL A 295 12.97 8.66 14.60
N GLY A 296 13.66 8.70 15.74
CA GLY A 296 13.59 9.84 16.65
C GLY A 296 14.12 11.11 15.98
N THR A 297 13.54 12.25 16.32
CA THR A 297 13.94 13.55 15.76
C THR A 297 14.92 14.28 16.67
N SER A 298 15.80 15.09 16.08
CA SER A 298 16.75 15.92 16.84
C SER A 298 16.01 17.05 17.58
N SER A 299 16.58 17.53 18.68
CA SER A 299 15.99 18.64 19.45
C SER A 299 15.81 19.91 18.60
N GLY A 300 16.70 20.14 17.62
CA GLY A 300 16.56 21.26 16.67
C GLY A 300 15.35 21.08 15.74
N TYR A 301 15.14 19.87 15.21
CA TYR A 301 13.96 19.57 14.40
C TYR A 301 12.67 19.70 15.23
N GLN A 302 12.68 19.19 16.46
CA GLN A 302 11.55 19.27 17.38
C GLN A 302 11.18 20.71 17.70
N ASN A 303 12.15 21.59 17.96
CA ASN A 303 11.88 22.99 18.26
C ASN A 303 11.30 23.74 17.06
N ASN A 304 11.79 23.46 15.85
CA ASN A 304 11.30 24.12 14.63
C ASN A 304 9.94 23.62 14.16
N ASN A 305 9.54 22.41 14.57
CA ASN A 305 8.28 21.78 14.16
C ASN A 305 7.34 21.53 15.33
N ARG A 306 7.64 22.08 16.53
CA ARG A 306 6.75 22.04 17.69
C ARG A 306 5.55 22.93 17.40
N GLY A 307 4.39 22.30 17.49
CA GLY A 307 3.10 22.90 17.18
C GLY A 307 2.58 23.78 18.29
#